data_AF-A0A7S0JPH6-F1
#
_entry.id   AF-A0A7S0JPH6-F1
#
_cell.length_a   1.000
_cell.length_b   1.000
_cell.length_c   1.000
_cell.angle_alpha   90.00
_cell.angle_beta   90.00
_cell.angle_gamma   90.00
#
_symmetry.space_group_name_H-M   'P 1'
#
loop_
_entity.id
_entity.type
_entity.pdbx_description
1 polymer ?
#
loop_
_entity_poly.entity_id
_entity_poly.type
_entity_poly.pdbx_seq_one_letter_code
_entity_poly.pdbx_strand_id
1 'polypeptide(L)'
;RLQSLVSAGVPAAFRGSVWYAMSGAAAKRALHPPGYYATLSRCRADPEALRIVRKDVPRTFPGHPFFETDGAQEALARLLLAHVAHSPSVGYCQSLNFVAALLLWVMEEEEAFWVLDCLVHEILPPQFWSPDMTGCRAEQAVLAQLVEKFLPRLSRALDAAGLPLYMICTEWFVALFSTVLPVHTALRVW
;
A
#
# COMPACT_ATOMS: atom_id res chain seq x y z
N ARG A 1 -9.42 14.17 -20.42
CA ARG A 1 -8.04 14.71 -20.59
C ARG A 1 -7.08 14.22 -19.50
N LEU A 2 -7.44 14.22 -18.22
CA LEU A 2 -6.57 13.67 -17.16
C LEU A 2 -6.39 12.15 -17.27
N GLN A 3 -7.50 11.40 -17.39
CA GLN A 3 -7.46 9.93 -17.56
C GLN A 3 -6.53 9.49 -18.69
N SER A 4 -6.59 10.13 -19.86
CA SER A 4 -5.70 9.81 -20.99
C SER A 4 -4.22 10.06 -20.69
N LEU A 5 -3.88 11.08 -19.90
CA LEU A 5 -2.49 11.35 -19.50
C LEU A 5 -1.99 10.31 -18.49
N VAL A 6 -2.83 9.93 -17.52
CA VAL A 6 -2.51 8.87 -16.55
C VAL A 6 -2.34 7.53 -17.26
N SER A 7 -3.25 7.19 -18.18
CA SER A 7 -3.17 5.97 -18.98
C SER A 7 -1.96 5.93 -19.91
N ALA A 8 -1.48 7.08 -20.40
CA ALA A 8 -0.23 7.17 -21.17
C ALA A 8 1.01 6.99 -20.26
N GLY A 9 0.90 7.40 -19.00
CA GLY A 9 1.89 7.21 -17.95
C GLY A 9 2.34 8.53 -17.34
N VAL A 10 2.33 8.59 -16.02
CA VAL A 10 2.90 9.72 -15.28
C VAL A 10 4.43 9.61 -15.32
N PRO A 11 5.16 10.65 -15.79
CA PRO A 11 6.61 10.65 -15.76
C PRO A 11 7.14 10.52 -14.32
N ALA A 12 8.27 9.85 -14.15
CA ALA A 12 8.80 9.51 -12.83
C ALA A 12 8.93 10.72 -11.89
N ALA A 13 9.45 11.84 -12.40
CA ALA A 13 9.64 13.07 -11.64
C ALA A 13 8.34 13.71 -11.13
N PHE A 14 7.19 13.38 -11.70
CA PHE A 14 5.89 13.95 -11.30
C PHE A 14 5.02 12.99 -10.50
N ARG A 15 5.40 11.71 -10.35
CA ARG A 15 4.56 10.69 -9.68
C ARG A 15 4.15 11.12 -8.28
N GLY A 16 5.12 11.49 -7.42
CA GLY A 16 4.83 11.94 -6.05
C GLY A 16 3.79 13.05 -6.02
N SER A 17 4.03 14.14 -6.76
CA SER A 17 3.12 15.29 -6.81
C SER A 17 1.73 14.94 -7.36
N VAL A 18 1.66 14.10 -8.40
CA VAL A 18 0.39 13.70 -9.02
C VAL A 18 -0.40 12.79 -8.09
N TRP A 19 0.24 11.79 -7.47
CA TRP A 19 -0.40 10.89 -6.52
C TRP A 19 -0.84 11.62 -5.25
N TYR A 20 -0.03 12.54 -4.73
CA TYR A 20 -0.41 13.38 -3.60
C TYR A 20 -1.64 14.23 -3.90
N ALA A 21 -1.71 14.83 -5.10
CA ALA A 21 -2.87 15.61 -5.52
C ALA A 21 -4.12 14.75 -5.78
N MET A 22 -3.97 13.62 -6.47
CA MET A 22 -5.08 12.77 -6.89
C MET A 22 -5.67 11.92 -5.75
N SER A 23 -4.88 11.56 -4.75
CA SER A 23 -5.35 10.81 -3.58
C SER A 23 -6.24 11.63 -2.64
N GLY A 24 -6.19 12.96 -2.72
CA GLY A 24 -6.83 13.85 -1.74
C GLY A 24 -5.99 14.07 -0.47
N ALA A 25 -4.75 13.58 -0.43
CA ALA A 25 -3.86 13.66 0.72
C ALA A 25 -3.64 15.10 1.23
N ALA A 26 -3.56 16.08 0.33
CA ALA A 26 -3.45 17.50 0.69
C ALA A 26 -4.65 17.99 1.51
N ALA A 27 -5.86 17.63 1.09
CA ALA A 27 -7.08 17.99 1.82
C ALA A 27 -7.13 17.27 3.17
N LYS A 28 -6.76 15.98 3.21
CA LYS A 28 -6.75 15.18 4.44
C LYS A 28 -5.74 15.73 5.47
N ARG A 29 -4.55 16.13 5.02
CA ARG A 29 -3.56 16.82 5.84
C ARG A 29 -4.08 18.13 6.41
N ALA A 30 -4.79 18.93 5.61
CA ALA A 30 -5.31 20.23 6.03
C ALA A 30 -6.38 20.14 7.13
N LEU A 31 -7.01 18.97 7.32
CA LEU A 31 -7.94 18.71 8.42
C LEU A 31 -7.25 18.47 9.77
N HIS A 32 -5.91 18.35 9.77
CA HIS A 32 -5.12 18.05 10.95
C HIS A 32 -4.21 19.23 11.34
N PRO A 33 -3.87 19.38 12.63
CA PRO A 33 -3.00 20.47 13.07
C PRO A 33 -1.60 20.37 12.44
N PRO A 34 -0.92 21.50 12.19
CA PRO A 34 0.48 21.50 11.74
C PRO A 34 1.36 20.65 12.67
N GLY A 35 2.22 19.81 12.09
CA GLY A 35 3.10 18.92 12.85
C GLY A 35 2.42 17.65 13.38
N TYR A 36 1.20 17.33 12.92
CA TYR A 36 0.48 16.11 13.30
C TYR A 36 1.33 14.83 13.08
N TYR A 37 1.87 14.65 11.87
CA TYR A 37 2.76 13.51 11.57
C TYR A 37 4.01 13.49 12.45
N ALA A 38 4.66 14.64 12.62
CA ALA A 38 5.85 14.75 13.46
C ALA A 38 5.56 14.35 14.92
N THR A 39 4.36 14.65 15.42
CA THR A 39 3.90 14.22 16.75
C THR A 39 3.76 12.70 16.80
N LEU A 40 3.04 12.09 15.86
CA LEU A 40 2.83 10.65 15.79
C LEU A 40 4.15 9.86 15.67
N SER A 41 5.06 10.31 14.81
CA SER A 41 6.36 9.66 14.59
C SER A 41 7.27 9.64 15.83
N ARG A 42 7.01 10.51 16.81
CA ARG A 42 7.75 10.61 18.09
C ARG A 42 7.00 9.96 19.25
N CYS A 43 5.72 9.64 19.08
CA CYS A 43 4.95 8.95 20.11
C CYS A 43 5.55 7.57 20.40
N ARG A 44 5.38 7.10 21.63
CA ARG A 44 5.77 5.74 22.00
C ARG A 44 4.94 4.76 21.18
N ALA A 45 5.61 4.01 20.32
CA ALA A 45 4.99 2.99 19.50
C ALA A 45 4.37 1.87 20.35
N ASP A 46 3.29 1.28 19.82
CA ASP A 46 2.78 0.00 20.31
C ASP A 46 3.90 -1.05 20.24
N PRO A 47 4.18 -1.79 21.34
CA PRO A 47 5.30 -2.74 21.37
C PRO A 47 5.21 -3.84 20.32
N GLU A 48 4.00 -4.32 20.01
CA GLU A 48 3.81 -5.40 19.04
C GLU A 48 4.00 -4.88 17.61
N ALA A 49 3.41 -3.73 17.28
CA ALA A 49 3.65 -3.07 16.01
C ALA A 49 5.14 -2.76 15.79
N LEU A 50 5.83 -2.25 16.81
CA LEU A 50 7.27 -1.99 16.77
C LEU A 50 8.07 -3.26 16.48
N ARG A 51 7.71 -4.38 17.13
CA ARG A 51 8.35 -5.68 16.93
C ARG A 51 8.18 -6.17 15.48
N ILE A 52 6.98 -6.07 14.93
CA ILE A 52 6.70 -6.51 13.56
C ILE A 52 7.37 -5.59 12.53
N VAL A 53 7.23 -4.27 12.67
CA VAL A 53 7.86 -3.29 11.76
C VAL A 53 9.38 -3.47 11.72
N ARG A 54 10.05 -3.67 12.87
CA ARG A 54 11.50 -3.94 12.91
C ARG A 54 11.91 -5.23 12.19
N LYS A 55 11.03 -6.22 12.14
CA LYS A 55 11.26 -7.47 11.40
C LYS A 55 11.07 -7.26 9.89
N ASP A 56 10.13 -6.41 9.49
CA ASP A 56 9.71 -6.26 8.10
C ASP A 56 10.50 -5.23 7.31
N VAL A 57 10.90 -4.12 7.94
CA VAL A 57 11.66 -3.05 7.28
C VAL A 57 12.93 -3.58 6.57
N PRO A 58 13.82 -4.37 7.21
CA PRO A 58 15.05 -4.84 6.56
C PRO A 58 14.82 -5.77 5.35
N ARG A 59 13.63 -6.40 5.26
CA ARG A 59 13.26 -7.29 4.15
C ARG A 59 12.36 -6.61 3.11
N THR A 60 12.16 -5.29 3.21
CA THR A 60 11.37 -4.50 2.26
C THR A 60 12.27 -4.01 1.13
N PHE A 61 12.04 -4.52 -0.09
CA PHE A 61 12.86 -4.22 -1.28
C PHE A 61 14.38 -4.30 -1.04
N PRO A 62 14.89 -5.47 -0.58
CA PRO A 62 16.31 -5.63 -0.31
C PRO A 62 17.15 -5.42 -1.58
N GLY A 63 18.24 -4.67 -1.47
CA GLY A 63 19.11 -4.34 -2.61
C GLY A 63 18.62 -3.19 -3.49
N HIS A 64 17.49 -2.55 -3.15
CA HIS A 64 17.02 -1.37 -3.88
C HIS A 64 17.83 -0.13 -3.45
N PRO A 65 18.47 0.62 -4.37
CA PRO A 65 19.41 1.69 -4.02
C PRO A 65 18.86 2.75 -3.06
N PHE A 66 17.58 3.11 -3.19
CA PHE A 66 16.92 4.06 -2.28
C PHE A 66 16.92 3.57 -0.82
N PHE A 67 16.66 2.28 -0.59
CA PHE A 67 16.57 1.71 0.77
C PHE A 67 17.93 1.30 1.35
N GLU A 68 19.00 1.48 0.57
CA GLU A 68 20.39 1.37 1.02
C GLU A 68 20.96 2.74 1.45
N THR A 69 20.24 3.84 1.22
CA THR A 69 20.65 5.16 1.71
C THR A 69 20.42 5.33 3.21
N ASP A 70 21.27 6.12 3.85
CA ASP A 70 21.17 6.43 5.28
C ASP A 70 19.81 7.09 5.59
N GLY A 71 19.06 6.50 6.53
CA GLY A 71 17.80 7.07 7.02
C GLY A 71 16.54 6.58 6.31
N ALA A 72 16.63 5.91 5.15
CA ALA A 72 15.45 5.47 4.39
C ALA A 72 14.66 4.37 5.13
N GLN A 73 15.36 3.41 5.75
CA GLN A 73 14.72 2.37 6.55
C GLN A 73 14.10 2.94 7.83
N GLU A 74 14.76 3.92 8.46
CA GLU A 74 14.23 4.62 9.63
C GLU A 74 12.99 5.45 9.28
N ALA A 75 13.00 6.10 8.11
CA ALA A 75 11.84 6.82 7.57
C ALA A 75 10.67 5.87 7.32
N LEU A 76 10.92 4.71 6.71
CA LEU A 76 9.89 3.69 6.51
C LEU A 76 9.33 3.19 7.86
N ALA A 77 10.19 2.94 8.85
CA ALA A 77 9.75 2.54 10.18
C ALA A 77 8.89 3.61 10.86
N ARG A 78 9.30 4.89 10.81
CA ARG A 78 8.52 6.01 11.37
C ARG A 78 7.15 6.13 10.71
N LEU A 79 7.09 6.05 9.39
CA LEU A 79 5.85 6.15 8.63
C LEU A 79 4.88 5.03 8.99
N LEU A 80 5.36 3.78 9.05
CA LEU A 80 4.53 2.63 9.43
C LEU A 80 4.03 2.72 10.87
N LEU A 81 4.87 3.14 11.81
CA LEU A 81 4.48 3.31 13.21
C LEU A 81 3.52 4.47 13.42
N ALA A 82 3.71 5.58 12.69
CA ALA A 82 2.78 6.69 12.68
C ALA A 82 1.42 6.27 12.11
N HIS A 83 1.39 5.44 11.07
CA HIS A 83 0.15 4.86 10.55
C HIS A 83 -0.60 4.06 11.61
N VAL A 84 0.10 3.16 12.32
CA VAL A 84 -0.51 2.37 13.41
C VAL A 84 -1.06 3.27 14.52
N ALA A 85 -0.31 4.32 14.90
CA ALA A 85 -0.77 5.28 15.90
C ALA A 85 -1.96 6.11 15.43
N HIS A 86 -2.03 6.46 14.14
CA HIS A 86 -3.15 7.17 13.53
C HIS A 86 -4.40 6.30 13.40
N SER A 87 -4.24 5.02 13.06
CA SER A 87 -5.33 4.09 12.79
C SER A 87 -5.18 2.77 13.56
N PRO A 88 -5.34 2.77 14.90
CA PRO A 88 -5.14 1.57 15.72
C PRO A 88 -6.07 0.40 15.36
N SER A 89 -7.27 0.68 14.82
CA SER A 89 -8.22 -0.34 14.39
C SER A 89 -7.77 -1.10 13.14
N VAL A 90 -6.95 -0.48 12.30
CA VAL A 90 -6.30 -1.13 11.14
C VAL A 90 -5.04 -1.84 11.62
N GLY A 91 -4.25 -1.15 12.45
CA GLY A 91 -2.99 -1.68 12.98
C GLY A 91 -1.95 -1.86 11.88
N TYR A 92 -1.08 -2.86 12.02
CA TYR A 92 -0.08 -3.20 11.02
C TYR A 92 -0.45 -4.51 10.33
N CYS A 93 -0.96 -4.41 9.10
CA CYS A 93 -1.13 -5.56 8.21
C CYS A 93 0.19 -5.84 7.48
N GLN A 94 0.63 -7.10 7.51
CA GLN A 94 1.79 -7.54 6.72
C GLN A 94 1.53 -7.23 5.24
N SER A 95 2.52 -6.61 4.57
CA SER A 95 2.49 -6.03 3.21
C SER A 95 2.38 -4.50 3.16
N LEU A 96 1.91 -3.84 4.24
CA LEU A 96 1.92 -2.38 4.32
C LEU A 96 3.33 -1.80 4.21
N ASN A 97 4.35 -2.54 4.63
CA ASN A 97 5.75 -2.14 4.44
C ASN A 97 6.11 -1.91 2.97
N PHE A 98 5.66 -2.76 2.04
CA PHE A 98 5.96 -2.58 0.61
C PHE A 98 5.17 -1.42 0.00
N VAL A 99 3.92 -1.25 0.43
CA VAL A 99 3.05 -0.12 0.03
C VAL A 99 3.67 1.20 0.48
N ALA A 100 4.03 1.31 1.77
CA ALA A 100 4.68 2.48 2.35
C ALA A 100 6.04 2.77 1.73
N ALA A 101 6.84 1.74 1.48
CA ALA A 101 8.14 1.87 0.82
C ALA A 101 8.00 2.42 -0.60
N LEU A 102 7.04 1.92 -1.38
CA LEU A 102 6.81 2.41 -2.74
C LEU A 102 6.40 3.90 -2.74
N LEU A 103 5.56 4.31 -1.78
CA LEU A 103 5.22 5.73 -1.60
C LEU A 103 6.45 6.55 -1.21
N LEU A 104 7.20 6.12 -0.19
CA LEU A 104 8.38 6.83 0.31
C LEU A 104 9.48 7.00 -0.75
N TRP A 105 9.55 6.10 -1.73
CA TRP A 105 10.49 6.22 -2.82
C TRP A 105 10.15 7.34 -3.80
N VAL A 106 8.88 7.75 -3.91
CA VAL A 106 8.44 8.73 -4.93
C VAL A 106 8.01 10.08 -4.34
N MET A 107 7.91 10.21 -3.02
CA MET A 107 7.48 11.43 -2.34
C MET A 107 8.09 11.56 -0.93
N GLU A 108 7.95 12.73 -0.32
CA GLU A 108 8.46 12.99 1.02
C GLU A 108 7.72 12.16 2.09
N GLU A 109 8.38 11.92 3.22
CA GLU A 109 7.89 11.01 4.28
C GLU A 109 6.48 11.39 4.80
N GLU A 110 6.23 12.68 5.07
CA GLU A 110 4.91 13.12 5.53
C GLU A 110 3.86 13.04 4.42
N GLU A 111 4.23 13.28 3.16
CA GLU A 111 3.31 13.12 2.03
C GLU A 111 2.92 11.65 1.86
N ALA A 112 3.89 10.75 1.95
CA ALA A 112 3.68 9.31 1.89
C ALA A 112 2.74 8.82 3.01
N PHE A 113 2.86 9.37 4.22
CA PHE A 113 1.92 9.09 5.31
C PHE A 113 0.49 9.47 4.94
N TRP A 114 0.26 10.66 4.39
CA TRP A 114 -1.10 11.11 4.03
C TRP A 114 -1.66 10.36 2.81
N VAL A 115 -0.84 9.99 1.84
CA VAL A 115 -1.28 9.15 0.72
C VAL A 115 -1.64 7.75 1.21
N LEU A 116 -0.85 7.17 2.11
CA LEU A 116 -1.18 5.88 2.75
C LEU A 116 -2.51 5.97 3.51
N ASP A 117 -2.73 7.05 4.23
CA ASP A 117 -3.98 7.31 4.95
C ASP A 117 -5.19 7.45 4.00
N CYS A 118 -5.02 8.08 2.82
CA CYS A 118 -6.04 8.07 1.77
C CYS A 118 -6.26 6.67 1.18
N LEU A 119 -5.21 5.88 0.96
CA LEU A 119 -5.36 4.50 0.46
C LEU A 119 -6.20 3.65 1.41
N VAL A 120 -5.94 3.76 2.71
CA VAL A 120 -6.58 2.93 3.74
C VAL A 120 -8.06 3.28 3.95
N HIS A 121 -8.41 4.57 3.90
CA HIS A 121 -9.73 5.03 4.34
C HIS A 121 -10.64 5.60 3.26
N GLU A 122 -10.08 6.01 2.10
CA GLU A 122 -10.85 6.72 1.07
C GLU A 122 -10.84 5.99 -0.28
N ILE A 123 -9.71 5.39 -0.66
CA ILE A 123 -9.52 4.82 -2.01
C ILE A 123 -9.89 3.33 -2.05
N LEU A 124 -9.38 2.54 -1.10
CA LEU A 124 -9.66 1.11 -1.05
C LEU A 124 -10.95 0.83 -0.27
N PRO A 125 -11.59 -0.34 -0.50
CA PRO A 125 -12.75 -0.74 0.28
C PRO A 125 -12.47 -0.70 1.79
N PRO A 126 -13.47 -0.39 2.62
CA PRO A 126 -13.33 -0.47 4.08
C PRO A 126 -12.83 -1.85 4.50
N GLN A 127 -12.03 -1.91 5.58
CA GLN A 127 -11.50 -3.16 6.12
C GLN A 127 -10.62 -3.94 5.11
N PHE A 128 -9.95 -3.24 4.19
CA PHE A 128 -9.01 -3.87 3.25
C PHE A 128 -7.79 -4.49 3.97
N TRP A 129 -7.17 -3.72 4.87
CA TRP A 129 -6.03 -4.14 5.71
C TRP A 129 -6.40 -4.32 7.19
N SER A 130 -7.68 -4.49 7.51
CA SER A 130 -8.09 -4.87 8.87
C SER A 130 -7.53 -6.26 9.23
N PRO A 131 -7.53 -6.65 10.52
CA PRO A 131 -7.05 -7.97 10.94
C PRO A 131 -7.74 -9.17 10.24
N ASP A 132 -9.01 -9.02 9.86
CA ASP A 132 -9.79 -10.03 9.13
C ASP A 132 -9.73 -9.87 7.60
N MET A 133 -9.26 -8.71 7.12
CA MET A 133 -9.13 -8.32 5.72
C MET A 133 -10.41 -8.53 4.91
N THR A 134 -11.57 -8.27 5.52
CA THR A 134 -12.88 -8.52 4.88
C THR A 134 -13.06 -7.74 3.58
N GLY A 135 -12.56 -6.50 3.50
CA GLY A 135 -12.55 -5.71 2.27
C GLY A 135 -11.71 -6.35 1.16
N CYS A 136 -10.50 -6.81 1.49
CA CYS A 136 -9.62 -7.48 0.51
C CYS A 136 -10.22 -8.81 0.03
N ARG A 137 -10.83 -9.59 0.93
CA ARG A 137 -11.48 -10.86 0.56
C ARG A 137 -12.69 -10.64 -0.35
N ALA A 138 -13.45 -9.56 -0.14
CA ALA A 138 -14.55 -9.18 -1.02
C ALA A 138 -14.04 -8.90 -2.44
N GLU A 139 -12.95 -8.12 -2.59
CA GLU A 139 -12.34 -7.86 -3.90
C GLU A 139 -11.80 -9.13 -4.57
N GLN A 140 -11.20 -10.04 -3.81
CA GLN A 140 -10.76 -11.35 -4.34
C GLN A 140 -11.95 -12.20 -4.82
N ALA A 141 -13.10 -12.14 -4.14
CA ALA A 141 -14.31 -12.82 -4.56
C ALA A 141 -14.88 -12.20 -5.85
N VAL A 142 -14.81 -10.87 -6.00
CA VAL A 142 -15.16 -10.20 -7.26
C VAL A 142 -14.24 -10.67 -8.39
N LEU A 143 -12.92 -10.76 -8.15
CA LEU A 143 -11.98 -11.28 -9.15
C LEU A 143 -12.32 -12.73 -9.54
N ALA A 144 -12.67 -13.59 -8.59
CA ALA A 144 -13.08 -14.96 -8.88
C ALA A 144 -14.30 -15.00 -9.82
N GLN A 145 -15.32 -14.18 -9.57
CA GLN A 145 -16.49 -14.06 -10.46
C GLN A 145 -16.12 -13.53 -11.85
N LEU A 146 -15.19 -12.57 -11.94
CA LEU A 146 -14.70 -12.06 -13.22
C LEU A 146 -13.94 -13.15 -14.00
N VAL A 147 -13.11 -13.96 -13.33
CA VAL A 147 -12.39 -15.08 -13.97
C VAL A 147 -13.38 -16.15 -14.43
N GLU A 148 -14.40 -16.47 -13.65
CA GLU A 148 -15.45 -17.40 -14.07
C GLU A 148 -16.18 -16.90 -15.32
N LYS A 149 -16.57 -15.62 -15.33
CA LYS A 149 -17.33 -15.01 -16.42
C LYS A 149 -16.51 -14.85 -17.71
N PHE A 150 -15.28 -14.35 -17.61
CA PHE A 150 -14.49 -13.95 -18.78
C PHE A 150 -13.42 -14.98 -19.17
N LEU A 151 -13.00 -15.85 -18.24
CA LEU A 151 -12.00 -16.89 -18.45
C LEU A 151 -12.51 -18.27 -17.94
N PRO A 152 -13.68 -18.75 -18.39
CA PRO A 152 -14.32 -19.96 -17.85
C PRO A 152 -13.49 -21.25 -18.02
N ARG A 153 -12.55 -21.27 -18.98
CA ARG A 153 -11.58 -22.38 -19.13
C ARG A 153 -10.56 -22.40 -17.99
N LEU A 154 -10.09 -21.22 -17.56
CA LEU A 154 -9.14 -21.09 -16.45
C LEU A 154 -9.84 -21.41 -15.13
N SER A 155 -11.03 -20.87 -14.89
CA SER A 155 -11.81 -21.15 -13.67
C SER A 155 -11.97 -22.65 -13.46
N ARG A 156 -12.49 -23.38 -14.46
CA ARG A 156 -12.67 -24.83 -14.37
C ARG A 156 -11.36 -25.61 -14.18
N ALA A 157 -10.25 -25.12 -14.74
CA ALA A 157 -8.95 -25.76 -14.54
C ALA A 157 -8.44 -25.58 -13.11
N LEU A 158 -8.62 -24.40 -12.52
CA LEU A 158 -8.31 -24.11 -11.13
C LEU A 158 -9.17 -24.95 -10.18
N ASP A 159 -10.49 -25.02 -10.44
CA ASP A 159 -11.43 -25.83 -9.65
C ASP A 159 -11.08 -27.33 -9.71
N ALA A 160 -10.79 -27.85 -10.91
CA ALA A 160 -10.39 -29.25 -11.09
C ALA A 160 -9.06 -29.59 -10.40
N ALA A 161 -8.17 -28.60 -10.26
CA ALA A 161 -6.92 -28.73 -9.53
C ALA A 161 -7.06 -28.53 -8.01
N GLY A 162 -8.24 -28.15 -7.51
CA GLY A 162 -8.44 -27.78 -6.11
C GLY A 162 -7.64 -26.55 -5.69
N LEU A 163 -7.43 -25.60 -6.60
CA LEU A 163 -6.65 -24.38 -6.40
C LEU A 163 -7.54 -23.14 -6.37
N PRO A 164 -8.06 -22.74 -5.20
CA PRO A 164 -8.78 -21.48 -5.07
C PRO A 164 -7.96 -20.28 -5.57
N LEU A 165 -8.58 -19.40 -6.35
CA LEU A 165 -7.90 -18.26 -6.97
C LEU A 165 -7.21 -17.33 -5.95
N TYR A 166 -7.76 -17.19 -4.76
CA TYR A 166 -7.16 -16.34 -3.71
C TYR A 166 -5.76 -16.82 -3.31
N MET A 167 -5.44 -18.12 -3.41
CA MET A 167 -4.10 -18.64 -3.11
C MET A 167 -3.03 -18.09 -4.07
N ILE A 168 -3.44 -17.67 -5.27
CA ILE A 168 -2.55 -17.09 -6.29
C ILE A 168 -2.50 -15.57 -6.16
N CYS A 169 -3.68 -14.94 -6.00
CA CYS A 169 -3.80 -13.50 -6.11
C CYS A 169 -3.73 -12.74 -4.77
N THR A 170 -3.59 -13.40 -3.61
CA THR A 170 -3.57 -12.67 -2.32
C THR A 170 -2.55 -11.54 -2.30
N GLU A 171 -1.30 -11.84 -2.64
CA GLU A 171 -0.20 -10.86 -2.73
C GLU A 171 -0.47 -9.70 -3.70
N TRP A 172 -1.28 -9.93 -4.73
CA TRP A 172 -1.63 -8.90 -5.72
C TRP A 172 -2.44 -7.79 -5.05
N PHE A 173 -3.36 -8.16 -4.15
CA PHE A 173 -4.21 -7.21 -3.44
C PHE A 173 -3.49 -6.62 -2.23
N VAL A 174 -2.94 -7.43 -1.33
CA VAL A 174 -2.42 -6.93 -0.04
C VAL A 174 -1.24 -5.99 -0.19
N ALA A 175 -0.40 -6.22 -1.19
CA ALA A 175 0.76 -5.38 -1.50
C ALA A 175 0.49 -4.45 -2.69
N LEU A 176 -0.74 -4.36 -3.20
CA LEU A 176 -1.10 -3.57 -4.38
C LEU A 176 -0.12 -3.80 -5.54
N PHE A 177 0.13 -5.07 -5.86
CA PHE A 177 1.07 -5.53 -6.88
C PHE A 177 2.55 -5.19 -6.69
N SER A 178 2.92 -4.48 -5.62
CA SER A 178 4.30 -3.99 -5.42
C SER A 178 5.34 -5.09 -5.22
N THR A 179 4.93 -6.30 -4.84
CA THR A 179 5.80 -7.46 -4.61
C THR A 179 5.81 -8.46 -5.77
N VAL A 180 4.88 -8.34 -6.72
CA VAL A 180 4.65 -9.36 -7.76
C VAL A 180 4.90 -8.85 -9.18
N LEU A 181 4.81 -7.54 -9.40
CA LEU A 181 5.12 -6.93 -10.69
C LEU A 181 6.50 -6.28 -10.67
N PRO A 182 7.21 -6.24 -11.82
CA PRO A 182 8.37 -5.38 -11.97
C PRO A 182 8.03 -3.94 -11.58
N VAL A 183 8.96 -3.27 -10.92
CA VAL A 183 8.69 -1.97 -10.29
C VAL A 183 8.11 -0.92 -11.24
N HIS A 184 8.60 -0.84 -12.47
CA HIS A 184 8.07 0.09 -13.47
C HIS A 184 6.62 -0.20 -13.87
N THR A 185 6.20 -1.46 -13.82
CA THR A 185 4.82 -1.87 -14.07
C THR A 185 3.94 -1.61 -12.85
N ALA A 186 4.44 -1.90 -11.64
CA ALA A 186 3.72 -1.58 -10.40
C ALA A 186 3.42 -0.08 -10.30
N LEU A 187 4.40 0.79 -10.58
CA LEU A 187 4.24 2.25 -10.62
C LEU A 187 3.27 2.77 -11.71
N ARG A 188 2.80 1.91 -12.61
CA ARG A 188 1.77 2.24 -13.61
C ARG A 188 0.38 1.76 -13.20
N VAL A 189 0.31 0.76 -12.33
CA VAL A 189 -0.94 0.29 -11.72
C VAL A 189 -1.42 1.30 -10.66
N TRP A 190 -0.48 1.91 -9.95
CA TRP A 190 -0.69 2.99 -8.97
C TRP A 190 -0.89 4.36 -9.65
#